data_AF-A0A957Z0C9-F1
#
_entry.id   AF-A0A957Z0C9-F1
#
_cell.length_a   1.000
_cell.length_b   1.000
_cell.length_c   1.000
_cell.angle_alpha   90.00
_cell.angle_beta   90.00
_cell.angle_gamma   90.00
#
_symmetry.space_group_name_H-M   'P 1'
#
loop_
_entity.id
_entity.type
_entity.pdbx_description
1 polymer ?
#
loop_
_entity_poly.entity_id
_entity_poly.type
_entity_poly.pdbx_seq_one_letter_code
_entity_poly.pdbx_strand_id
1 'polypeptide(L)'
;MDAIPTAELIVLCEKERKAYREFSLDNSPACAELFRRAFQQDEEAWFVIRALFMPLLMSWASVQSTLDQEDIIQDALTEFFRFAPNSSTLAADDRIGPVLTYLRSCVKSSLSKRYRKQRILEHSLDDPNIFLPDADDQVSGLELRQILQDRLDKLLYDETERLVFQLRLVEGIAPRKIFEQYRELFSNIEELRQIIQRIVRRLRADETLKSLHGIPSSQRRNLGIDASLKIELLNHTDSKENIDVNTLCQLNEAILLDYITGVASAEIQAQIEASPACQLAAKQLAEDILPLLPLLERINCPDGTALVAYQEKQLRGSEQLVIHRHIEHCAFCREELQLFEAIDQVPLAPQPGPLRRIIDAILQTPAASPTQLQPVVRGQILRYAAPQVIIQLSTRVESGKQRSWRLSGQLRRADGQLFTDAAQIVLCQLDRQEPVHRETVPKETGMFVFAEVEGGKYTLSVLTDEEEIVIRELMLGDDF
;
A
#
# COMPACT_ATOMS: atom_id res chain seq x y z
N MET A 1 -9.85 -19.42 35.74
CA MET A 1 -8.45 -19.22 35.37
C MET A 1 -8.10 -17.85 35.88
N ASP A 2 -7.14 -17.75 36.79
CA ASP A 2 -6.72 -16.47 37.35
C ASP A 2 -6.34 -15.52 36.21
N ALA A 3 -6.86 -14.29 36.26
CA ALA A 3 -6.68 -13.32 35.20
C ALA A 3 -5.19 -12.97 35.11
N ILE A 4 -4.50 -13.56 34.12
CA ILE A 4 -3.10 -13.25 33.83
C ILE A 4 -3.02 -11.72 33.61
N PRO A 5 -2.12 -11.00 34.30
CA PRO A 5 -1.96 -9.57 34.11
C PRO A 5 -1.63 -9.23 32.65
N THR A 6 -2.12 -8.10 32.14
CA THR A 6 -1.87 -7.66 30.75
C THR A 6 -0.38 -7.58 30.44
N ALA A 7 0.45 -7.13 31.38
CA ALA A 7 1.91 -7.09 31.24
C ALA A 7 2.54 -8.47 30.99
N GLU A 8 2.02 -9.55 31.60
CA GLU A 8 2.54 -10.90 31.41
C GLU A 8 2.07 -11.49 30.07
N LEU A 9 0.85 -11.17 29.64
CA LEU A 9 0.33 -11.52 28.31
C LEU A 9 1.13 -10.88 27.17
N ILE A 10 1.63 -9.65 27.34
CA ILE A 10 2.48 -8.97 26.35
C ILE A 10 3.74 -9.80 26.09
N VAL A 11 4.47 -10.15 27.16
CA VAL A 11 5.72 -10.91 27.06
C VAL A 11 5.49 -12.30 26.47
N LEU A 12 4.38 -12.95 26.83
CA LEU A 12 4.01 -14.24 26.25
C LEU A 12 3.64 -14.13 24.76
N CYS A 13 2.86 -13.12 24.38
CA CYS A 13 2.48 -12.90 22.99
C CYS A 13 3.70 -12.56 22.12
N GLU A 14 4.67 -11.79 22.61
CA GLU A 14 5.92 -11.54 21.89
C GLU A 14 6.70 -12.83 21.61
N LYS A 15 6.80 -13.73 22.60
CA LYS A 15 7.43 -15.04 22.44
C LYS A 15 6.66 -15.94 21.47
N GLU A 16 5.34 -16.01 21.60
CA GLU A 16 4.48 -16.77 20.69
C GLU A 16 4.57 -16.26 19.26
N ARG A 17 4.63 -14.94 19.05
CA ARG A 17 4.84 -14.34 17.72
C ARG A 17 6.20 -14.68 17.15
N LYS A 18 7.25 -14.70 17.97
CA LYS A 18 8.57 -15.16 17.52
C LYS A 18 8.53 -16.63 17.10
N ALA A 19 7.88 -17.49 17.88
CA ALA A 19 7.69 -18.89 17.53
C ALA A 19 6.81 -19.08 16.28
N TYR A 20 5.76 -18.27 16.10
CA TYR A 20 4.95 -18.24 14.89
C TYR A 20 5.79 -17.86 13.66
N ARG A 21 6.71 -16.89 13.80
CA ARG A 21 7.63 -16.48 12.72
C ARG A 21 8.61 -17.60 12.35
N GLU A 22 9.18 -18.27 13.34
CA GLU A 22 10.23 -19.29 13.12
C GLU A 22 9.67 -20.65 12.69
N PHE A 23 8.49 -21.03 13.21
CA PHE A 23 7.97 -22.40 13.08
C PHE A 23 6.55 -22.48 12.50
N SER A 24 5.93 -21.35 12.12
CA SER A 24 4.53 -21.30 11.62
C SER A 24 3.53 -21.99 12.56
N LEU A 25 3.75 -21.86 13.87
CA LEU A 25 2.88 -22.42 14.89
C LEU A 25 1.62 -21.56 15.05
N ASP A 26 0.50 -21.98 14.45
CA ASP A 26 -0.77 -21.23 14.45
C ASP A 26 -1.39 -20.98 15.84
N ASN A 27 -0.99 -21.76 16.85
CA ASN A 27 -1.47 -21.62 18.22
C ASN A 27 -0.70 -20.51 18.94
N SER A 28 -1.40 -19.46 19.34
CA SER A 28 -0.88 -18.33 20.11
C SER A 28 -1.93 -17.88 21.13
N PRO A 29 -2.14 -18.67 22.20
CA PRO A 29 -3.19 -18.43 23.19
C PRO A 29 -3.04 -17.07 23.89
N ALA A 30 -1.82 -16.61 24.19
CA ALA A 30 -1.60 -15.32 24.83
C ALA A 30 -1.96 -14.16 23.90
N CYS A 31 -1.61 -14.25 22.62
CA CYS A 31 -2.02 -13.24 21.64
C CYS A 31 -3.54 -13.26 21.40
N ALA A 32 -4.15 -14.45 21.31
CA ALA A 32 -5.61 -14.57 21.15
C ALA A 32 -6.36 -13.98 22.36
N GLU A 33 -5.85 -14.19 23.58
CA GLU A 33 -6.38 -13.56 24.80
C GLU A 33 -6.27 -12.02 24.74
N LEU A 34 -5.14 -11.46 24.28
CA LEU A 34 -5.02 -10.01 24.10
C LEU A 34 -6.09 -9.47 23.13
N PHE A 35 -6.30 -10.12 22.00
CA PHE A 35 -7.40 -9.75 21.08
C PHE A 35 -8.77 -9.88 21.72
N ARG A 36 -9.02 -10.92 22.52
CA ARG A 36 -10.28 -11.06 23.27
C ARG A 36 -10.50 -9.91 24.25
N ARG A 37 -9.47 -9.48 24.99
CA ARG A 37 -9.55 -8.32 25.89
C ARG A 37 -9.80 -7.02 25.12
N ALA A 38 -9.08 -6.82 24.03
CA ALA A 38 -9.30 -5.68 23.14
C ALA A 38 -10.75 -5.64 22.62
N PHE A 39 -11.31 -6.77 22.17
CA PHE A 39 -12.70 -6.85 21.71
C PHE A 39 -13.72 -6.58 22.83
N GLN A 40 -13.35 -6.79 24.10
CA GLN A 40 -14.12 -6.39 25.28
C GLN A 40 -13.96 -4.91 25.67
N GLN A 41 -13.38 -4.09 24.79
CA GLN A 41 -13.15 -2.65 24.97
C GLN A 41 -12.08 -2.31 26.03
N ASP A 42 -11.10 -3.19 26.23
CA ASP A 42 -9.91 -2.87 27.01
C ASP A 42 -8.95 -1.98 26.20
N GLU A 43 -8.84 -0.70 26.58
CA GLU A 43 -7.99 0.29 25.92
C GLU A 43 -6.49 -0.07 25.98
N GLU A 44 -6.02 -0.69 27.08
CA GLU A 44 -4.62 -1.08 27.24
C GLU A 44 -4.28 -2.21 26.27
N ALA A 45 -5.17 -3.21 26.18
CA ALA A 45 -5.01 -4.31 25.22
C ALA A 45 -5.02 -3.80 23.77
N TRP A 46 -5.87 -2.82 23.44
CA TRP A 46 -5.88 -2.19 22.11
C TRP A 46 -4.58 -1.48 21.77
N PHE A 47 -4.07 -0.67 22.70
CA PHE A 47 -2.81 0.05 22.52
C PHE A 47 -1.64 -0.92 22.27
N VAL A 48 -1.57 -1.99 23.07
CA VAL A 48 -0.57 -3.05 22.95
C VAL A 48 -0.65 -3.75 21.59
N ILE A 49 -1.85 -4.17 21.16
CA ILE A 49 -2.02 -4.86 19.88
C ILE A 49 -1.60 -3.96 18.72
N ARG A 50 -1.99 -2.69 18.75
CA ARG A 50 -1.57 -1.71 17.73
C ARG A 50 -0.04 -1.64 17.66
N ALA A 51 0.64 -1.49 18.79
CA ALA A 51 2.09 -1.41 18.84
C ALA A 51 2.76 -2.70 18.35
N LEU A 52 2.29 -3.87 18.83
CA LEU A 52 2.84 -5.17 18.49
C LEU A 52 2.72 -5.48 17.00
N PHE A 53 1.55 -5.22 16.39
CA PHE A 53 1.28 -5.58 15.00
C PHE A 53 1.62 -4.47 14.00
N MET A 54 2.02 -3.27 14.46
CA MET A 54 2.41 -2.16 13.58
C MET A 54 3.44 -2.56 12.50
N PRO A 55 4.55 -3.26 12.80
CA PRO A 55 5.53 -3.62 11.76
C PRO A 55 4.95 -4.53 10.67
N LEU A 56 3.98 -5.37 11.02
CA LEU A 56 3.28 -6.24 10.07
C LEU A 56 2.27 -5.46 9.22
N LEU A 57 1.58 -4.49 9.81
CA LEU A 57 0.69 -3.59 9.07
C LEU A 57 1.49 -2.72 8.08
N MET A 58 2.64 -2.21 8.51
CA MET A 58 3.57 -1.46 7.65
C MET A 58 4.06 -2.30 6.47
N SER A 59 4.38 -3.59 6.68
CA SER A 59 4.82 -4.45 5.59
C SER A 59 3.72 -4.78 4.57
N TRP A 60 2.45 -4.81 4.99
CA TRP A 60 1.33 -4.94 4.06
C TRP A 60 1.02 -3.63 3.33
N ALA A 61 1.07 -2.50 4.03
CA ALA A 61 0.84 -1.18 3.44
C ALA A 61 1.94 -0.78 2.44
N SER A 62 3.18 -1.22 2.67
CA SER A 62 4.33 -0.89 1.82
C SER A 62 4.33 -1.54 0.44
N VAL A 63 3.39 -2.48 0.18
CA VAL A 63 3.15 -3.04 -1.16
C VAL A 63 2.87 -1.95 -2.18
N GLN A 64 2.28 -0.82 -1.76
CA GLN A 64 2.12 0.35 -2.60
C GLN A 64 2.87 1.55 -2.01
N SER A 65 4.01 1.91 -2.61
CA SER A 65 4.88 2.98 -2.11
C SER A 65 4.39 4.40 -2.45
N THR A 66 3.41 4.54 -3.35
CA THR A 66 2.90 5.85 -3.79
C THR A 66 1.90 6.46 -2.83
N LEU A 67 1.32 5.65 -1.94
CA LEU A 67 0.30 6.08 -0.98
C LEU A 67 0.92 6.27 0.39
N ASP A 68 0.31 7.16 1.18
CA ASP A 68 0.65 7.32 2.58
C ASP A 68 0.26 6.06 3.37
N GLN A 69 1.27 5.36 3.88
CA GLN A 69 1.14 4.09 4.60
C GLN A 69 0.50 4.28 5.97
N GLU A 70 0.81 5.38 6.67
CA GLU A 70 0.29 5.63 8.02
C GLU A 70 -1.22 5.79 7.97
N ASP A 71 -1.65 6.57 6.99
CA ASP A 71 -3.05 6.83 6.76
C ASP A 71 -3.78 5.51 6.37
N ILE A 72 -3.22 4.62 5.53
CA ILE A 72 -3.85 3.33 5.17
C ILE A 72 -4.06 2.46 6.42
N ILE A 73 -3.04 2.42 7.28
CA ILE A 73 -3.06 1.65 8.52
C ILE A 73 -4.09 2.22 9.48
N GLN A 74 -4.20 3.55 9.57
CA GLN A 74 -5.20 4.20 10.41
C GLN A 74 -6.62 3.82 9.97
N ASP A 75 -6.92 3.87 8.66
CA ASP A 75 -8.23 3.46 8.14
C ASP A 75 -8.51 1.98 8.44
N ALA A 76 -7.51 1.11 8.20
CA ALA A 76 -7.63 -0.32 8.41
C ALA A 76 -7.87 -0.67 9.89
N LEU A 77 -7.14 -0.03 10.80
CA LEU A 77 -7.33 -0.20 12.24
C LEU A 77 -8.68 0.34 12.69
N THR A 78 -9.14 1.48 12.14
CA THR A 78 -10.45 2.04 12.45
C THR A 78 -11.57 1.07 12.06
N GLU A 79 -11.49 0.48 10.87
CA GLU A 79 -12.41 -0.57 10.42
C GLU A 79 -12.34 -1.81 11.30
N PHE A 80 -11.14 -2.28 11.59
CA PHE A 80 -10.92 -3.43 12.43
C PHE A 80 -11.51 -3.23 13.83
N PHE A 81 -11.28 -2.07 14.46
CA PHE A 81 -11.81 -1.75 15.79
C PHE A 81 -13.33 -1.65 15.81
N ARG A 82 -13.92 -1.10 14.73
CA ARG A 82 -15.38 -0.95 14.62
C ARG A 82 -16.11 -2.27 14.44
N PHE A 83 -15.54 -3.20 13.66
CA PHE A 83 -16.26 -4.40 13.21
C PHE A 83 -15.79 -5.71 13.84
N ALA A 84 -14.50 -5.84 14.21
CA ALA A 84 -13.96 -7.07 14.80
C ALA A 84 -14.68 -7.52 16.09
N PRO A 85 -15.07 -6.61 17.03
CA PRO A 85 -15.78 -7.01 18.25
C PRO A 85 -17.14 -7.69 18.00
N ASN A 86 -17.76 -7.46 16.85
CA ASN A 86 -19.05 -8.05 16.49
C ASN A 86 -18.91 -9.48 15.93
N SER A 87 -17.69 -9.95 15.68
CA SER A 87 -17.41 -11.29 15.18
C SER A 87 -17.10 -12.25 16.32
N SER A 88 -18.12 -13.01 16.76
CA SER A 88 -18.00 -13.94 17.90
C SER A 88 -17.03 -15.09 17.68
N THR A 89 -16.62 -15.36 16.43
CA THR A 89 -15.72 -16.46 16.07
C THR A 89 -14.26 -16.03 15.87
N LEU A 90 -13.98 -14.73 15.78
CA LEU A 90 -12.69 -14.25 15.27
C LEU A 90 -11.52 -14.56 16.20
N ALA A 91 -11.72 -14.46 17.52
CA ALA A 91 -10.74 -14.80 18.55
C ALA A 91 -11.25 -15.84 19.56
N ALA A 92 -12.24 -16.66 19.15
CA ALA A 92 -12.83 -17.68 20.01
C ALA A 92 -11.86 -18.83 20.33
N ASP A 93 -10.98 -19.16 19.38
CA ASP A 93 -9.95 -20.19 19.53
C ASP A 93 -8.61 -19.55 19.93
N ASP A 94 -7.66 -20.37 20.41
CA ASP A 94 -6.27 -19.97 20.68
C ASP A 94 -5.43 -19.76 19.41
N ARG A 95 -6.09 -19.60 18.25
CA ARG A 95 -5.45 -19.43 16.94
C ARG A 95 -5.46 -17.96 16.54
N ILE A 96 -4.30 -17.43 16.20
CA ILE A 96 -4.18 -16.03 15.77
C ILE A 96 -4.43 -15.84 14.27
N GLY A 97 -4.29 -16.90 13.47
CA GLY A 97 -4.42 -16.86 12.00
C GLY A 97 -5.72 -16.21 11.51
N PRO A 98 -6.92 -16.57 12.01
CA PRO A 98 -8.17 -15.94 11.60
C PRO A 98 -8.20 -14.43 11.86
N VAL A 99 -7.69 -13.98 13.01
CA VAL A 99 -7.60 -12.57 13.37
C VAL A 99 -6.69 -11.81 12.40
N LEU A 100 -5.51 -12.37 12.10
CA LEU A 100 -4.56 -11.75 11.17
C LEU A 100 -5.09 -11.73 9.74
N THR A 101 -5.82 -12.76 9.33
CA THR A 101 -6.48 -12.82 8.02
C THR A 101 -7.49 -11.68 7.92
N TYR A 102 -8.37 -11.52 8.91
CA TYR A 102 -9.35 -10.44 8.91
C TYR A 102 -8.70 -9.05 8.96
N LEU A 103 -7.65 -8.87 9.76
CA LEU A 103 -6.89 -7.62 9.80
C LEU A 103 -6.26 -7.29 8.44
N ARG A 104 -5.74 -8.29 7.73
CA ARG A 104 -5.24 -8.14 6.36
C ARG A 104 -6.37 -7.75 5.40
N SER A 105 -7.57 -8.32 5.53
CA SER A 105 -8.75 -7.94 4.75
C SER A 105 -9.09 -6.45 4.96
N CYS A 106 -9.00 -5.95 6.20
CA CYS A 106 -9.16 -4.52 6.50
C CYS A 106 -8.08 -3.67 5.79
N VAL A 107 -6.81 -4.08 5.80
CA VAL A 107 -5.74 -3.37 5.07
C VAL A 107 -6.01 -3.35 3.56
N LYS A 108 -6.45 -4.46 2.96
CA LYS A 108 -6.82 -4.50 1.54
C LYS A 108 -7.98 -3.56 1.22
N SER A 109 -9.03 -3.55 2.06
CA SER A 109 -10.18 -2.65 1.94
C SER A 109 -9.76 -1.17 1.97
N SER A 110 -8.95 -0.78 2.97
CA SER A 110 -8.44 0.59 3.11
C SER A 110 -7.52 0.99 1.97
N LEU A 111 -6.60 0.10 1.59
CA LEU A 111 -5.70 0.33 0.47
C LEU A 111 -6.47 0.53 -0.84
N SER A 112 -7.48 -0.30 -1.10
CA SER A 112 -8.39 -0.13 -2.24
C SER A 112 -9.00 1.27 -2.19
N LYS A 113 -9.67 1.67 -1.09
CA LYS A 113 -10.29 3.01 -0.98
C LYS A 113 -9.33 4.15 -1.32
N ARG A 114 -8.11 4.10 -0.81
CA ARG A 114 -7.05 5.08 -1.07
C ARG A 114 -6.56 5.07 -2.50
N TYR A 115 -6.28 3.89 -3.04
CA TYR A 115 -5.88 3.71 -4.43
C TYR A 115 -6.93 4.26 -5.38
N ARG A 116 -8.22 4.03 -5.07
CA ARG A 116 -9.33 4.59 -5.84
C ARG A 116 -9.35 6.11 -5.80
N LYS A 117 -9.15 6.71 -4.62
CA LYS A 117 -9.11 8.18 -4.43
C LYS A 117 -7.91 8.81 -5.16
N GLN A 118 -6.72 8.22 -5.05
CA GLN A 118 -5.50 8.70 -5.72
C GLN A 118 -5.68 8.75 -7.24
N ARG A 119 -6.28 7.74 -7.84
CA ARG A 119 -6.49 7.74 -9.31
C ARG A 119 -7.43 8.83 -9.78
N ILE A 120 -8.50 9.10 -9.02
CA ILE A 120 -9.39 10.22 -9.34
C ILE A 120 -8.61 11.54 -9.28
N LEU A 121 -7.70 11.68 -8.29
CA LEU A 121 -6.80 12.84 -8.19
C LEU A 121 -5.83 12.91 -9.38
N GLU A 122 -5.16 11.82 -9.75
CA GLU A 122 -4.20 11.79 -10.86
C GLU A 122 -4.81 12.20 -12.20
N HIS A 123 -6.06 11.80 -12.47
CA HIS A 123 -6.81 12.24 -13.65
C HIS A 123 -7.27 13.72 -13.58
N SER A 124 -7.12 14.35 -12.42
CA SER A 124 -7.56 15.71 -12.12
C SER A 124 -6.40 16.72 -12.01
N LEU A 125 -5.14 16.27 -12.04
CA LEU A 125 -3.95 17.11 -11.76
C LEU A 125 -3.64 18.19 -12.81
N ASP A 126 -4.42 18.30 -13.88
CA ASP A 126 -4.35 19.44 -14.80
C ASP A 126 -5.10 20.69 -14.28
N ASP A 127 -5.84 20.61 -13.15
CA ASP A 127 -6.46 21.76 -12.48
C ASP A 127 -6.27 21.73 -10.94
N PRO A 128 -5.50 22.66 -10.34
CA PRO A 128 -5.21 22.69 -8.91
C PRO A 128 -6.41 23.03 -8.00
N ASN A 129 -7.61 23.30 -8.54
CA ASN A 129 -8.79 23.66 -7.76
C ASN A 129 -9.74 22.48 -7.45
N ILE A 130 -9.44 21.26 -7.89
CA ILE A 130 -10.33 20.12 -7.64
C ILE A 130 -10.05 19.53 -6.25
N PHE A 131 -10.80 19.99 -5.25
CA PHE A 131 -10.79 19.46 -3.89
C PHE A 131 -11.80 18.31 -3.75
N LEU A 132 -11.31 17.08 -3.56
CA LEU A 132 -12.15 15.91 -3.30
C LEU A 132 -12.51 15.78 -1.81
N PRO A 133 -13.71 15.30 -1.47
CA PRO A 133 -14.16 15.16 -0.09
C PRO A 133 -13.28 14.22 0.74
N ASP A 134 -13.17 14.54 2.04
CA ASP A 134 -12.43 13.75 3.02
C ASP A 134 -13.07 12.38 3.25
N ALA A 135 -12.22 11.37 3.47
CA ALA A 135 -12.54 9.95 3.33
C ALA A 135 -13.21 9.29 4.56
N ASP A 136 -13.94 10.07 5.37
CA ASP A 136 -14.35 9.58 6.70
C ASP A 136 -15.70 8.82 6.72
N ASP A 137 -16.36 8.61 5.57
CA ASP A 137 -17.62 7.87 5.51
C ASP A 137 -17.65 6.85 4.38
N GLN A 138 -17.44 5.57 4.69
CA GLN A 138 -17.80 4.45 3.80
C GLN A 138 -19.27 4.50 3.36
N VAL A 139 -20.11 5.09 4.22
CA VAL A 139 -21.51 5.42 3.96
C VAL A 139 -21.64 6.34 2.73
N SER A 140 -20.70 7.28 2.54
CA SER A 140 -20.71 8.18 1.39
C SER A 140 -20.44 7.49 0.06
N GLY A 141 -19.70 6.38 0.02
CA GLY A 141 -19.36 5.71 -1.24
C GLY A 141 -20.53 4.91 -1.84
N LEU A 142 -21.23 4.16 -0.99
CA LEU A 142 -22.43 3.41 -1.38
C LEU A 142 -23.58 4.38 -1.70
N GLU A 143 -23.79 5.39 -0.86
CA GLU A 143 -24.79 6.44 -1.10
C GLU A 143 -24.49 7.23 -2.37
N LEU A 144 -23.22 7.59 -2.63
CA LEU A 144 -22.84 8.28 -3.86
C LEU A 144 -23.15 7.44 -5.10
N ARG A 145 -22.87 6.13 -5.07
CA ARG A 145 -23.22 5.24 -6.19
C ARG A 145 -24.72 5.16 -6.40
N GLN A 146 -25.49 5.00 -5.34
CA GLN A 146 -26.95 4.98 -5.41
C GLN A 146 -27.51 6.30 -5.95
N ILE A 147 -27.00 7.43 -5.46
CA ILE A 147 -27.36 8.76 -5.97
C ILE A 147 -27.01 8.90 -7.45
N LEU A 148 -25.79 8.54 -7.86
CA LEU A 148 -25.37 8.59 -9.25
C LEU A 148 -26.24 7.70 -10.14
N GLN A 149 -26.55 6.48 -9.68
CA GLN A 149 -27.36 5.52 -10.42
C GLN A 149 -28.81 6.01 -10.57
N ASP A 150 -29.43 6.50 -9.50
CA ASP A 150 -30.76 7.11 -9.51
C ASP A 150 -30.84 8.33 -10.43
N ARG A 151 -29.76 9.13 -10.52
CA ARG A 151 -29.69 10.27 -11.44
C ARG A 151 -29.51 9.79 -12.88
N LEU A 152 -28.63 8.84 -13.15
CA LEU A 152 -28.44 8.28 -14.49
C LEU A 152 -29.72 7.62 -15.02
N ASP A 153 -30.46 6.91 -14.17
CA ASP A 153 -31.75 6.32 -14.54
C ASP A 153 -32.80 7.37 -14.94
N LYS A 154 -32.68 8.60 -14.42
CA LYS A 154 -33.53 9.74 -14.80
C LYS A 154 -33.01 10.48 -16.04
N LEU A 155 -31.70 10.47 -16.28
CA LEU A 155 -31.06 11.17 -17.39
C LEU A 155 -31.08 10.37 -18.70
N LEU A 156 -31.04 9.04 -18.61
CA LEU A 156 -31.03 8.11 -19.74
C LEU A 156 -32.45 7.58 -20.01
N TYR A 157 -33.01 7.94 -21.15
CA TYR A 157 -34.44 7.78 -21.42
C TYR A 157 -34.80 6.38 -21.94
N ASP A 158 -33.99 5.83 -22.84
CA ASP A 158 -34.25 4.56 -23.50
C ASP A 158 -33.10 3.55 -23.31
N GLU A 159 -33.36 2.28 -23.61
CA GLU A 159 -32.36 1.21 -23.52
C GLU A 159 -31.18 1.45 -24.48
N THR A 160 -31.43 2.11 -25.60
CA THR A 160 -30.40 2.48 -26.58
C THR A 160 -29.42 3.51 -26.00
N GLU A 161 -29.90 4.58 -25.37
CA GLU A 161 -29.07 5.57 -24.67
C GLU A 161 -28.29 4.92 -23.54
N ARG A 162 -28.89 3.98 -22.79
CA ARG A 162 -28.19 3.22 -21.73
C ARG A 162 -27.07 2.36 -22.28
N LEU A 163 -27.30 1.67 -23.39
CA LEU A 163 -26.27 0.87 -24.07
C LEU A 163 -25.13 1.77 -24.57
N VAL A 164 -25.46 2.88 -25.23
CA VAL A 164 -24.45 3.83 -25.74
C VAL A 164 -23.66 4.48 -24.60
N PHE A 165 -24.33 4.85 -23.51
CA PHE A 165 -23.69 5.36 -22.31
C PHE A 165 -22.68 4.35 -21.74
N GLN A 166 -23.11 3.10 -21.56
CA GLN A 166 -22.26 2.02 -21.04
C GLN A 166 -21.04 1.80 -21.95
N LEU A 167 -21.24 1.62 -23.26
CA LEU A 167 -20.13 1.33 -24.18
C LEU A 167 -19.18 2.52 -24.36
N ARG A 168 -19.71 3.76 -24.41
CA ARG A 168 -18.89 4.95 -24.73
C ARG A 168 -18.26 5.58 -23.50
N LEU A 169 -19.02 5.78 -22.43
CA LEU A 169 -18.59 6.56 -21.26
C LEU A 169 -18.07 5.69 -20.12
N VAL A 170 -18.49 4.42 -20.04
CA VAL A 170 -18.01 3.47 -19.01
C VAL A 170 -16.90 2.56 -19.56
N GLU A 171 -17.03 2.09 -20.80
CA GLU A 171 -16.05 1.16 -21.41
C GLU A 171 -15.06 1.85 -22.37
N GLY A 172 -15.24 3.15 -22.65
CA GLY A 172 -14.34 3.93 -23.50
C GLY A 172 -14.30 3.50 -24.97
N ILE A 173 -15.26 2.70 -25.45
CA ILE A 173 -15.24 2.15 -26.80
C ILE A 173 -15.47 3.26 -27.84
N ALA A 174 -14.71 3.21 -28.93
CA ALA A 174 -14.84 4.17 -30.04
C ALA A 174 -16.20 4.05 -30.75
N PRO A 175 -16.85 5.17 -31.15
CA PRO A 175 -18.14 5.13 -31.83
C PRO A 175 -18.17 4.25 -33.08
N ARG A 176 -17.08 4.19 -33.84
CA ARG A 176 -16.96 3.31 -35.03
C ARG A 176 -17.10 1.83 -34.66
N LYS A 177 -16.44 1.39 -33.59
CA LYS A 177 -16.51 0.00 -33.11
C LYS A 177 -17.90 -0.34 -32.57
N ILE A 178 -18.52 0.59 -31.84
CA ILE A 178 -19.90 0.44 -31.36
C ILE A 178 -20.85 0.24 -32.55
N PHE A 179 -20.74 1.11 -33.56
CA PHE A 179 -21.55 0.98 -34.77
C PHE A 179 -21.31 -0.34 -35.49
N GLU A 180 -20.05 -0.79 -35.63
CA GLU A 180 -19.72 -2.08 -36.25
C GLU A 180 -20.31 -3.28 -35.51
N GLN A 181 -20.29 -3.26 -34.17
CA GLN A 181 -20.78 -4.35 -33.33
C GLN A 181 -22.32 -4.36 -33.23
N TYR A 182 -22.97 -3.21 -33.32
CA TYR A 182 -24.41 -3.04 -33.11
C TYR A 182 -25.11 -2.38 -34.31
N ARG A 183 -24.73 -2.76 -35.54
CA ARG A 183 -25.29 -2.17 -36.78
C ARG A 183 -26.81 -2.26 -36.89
N GLU A 184 -27.43 -3.26 -36.27
CA GLU A 184 -28.88 -3.45 -36.32
C GLU A 184 -29.65 -2.43 -35.47
N LEU A 185 -28.98 -1.79 -34.50
CA LEU A 185 -29.59 -0.83 -33.59
C LEU A 185 -29.48 0.63 -34.07
N PHE A 186 -28.59 0.91 -35.02
CA PHE A 186 -28.31 2.29 -35.48
C PHE A 186 -28.38 2.38 -36.99
N SER A 187 -29.09 3.38 -37.51
CA SER A 187 -29.25 3.60 -38.95
C SER A 187 -27.94 4.08 -39.60
N ASN A 188 -27.16 4.88 -38.87
CA ASN A 188 -25.84 5.35 -39.29
C ASN A 188 -24.99 5.80 -38.08
N ILE A 189 -23.70 6.09 -38.32
CA ILE A 189 -22.77 6.54 -37.28
C ILE A 189 -23.09 7.95 -36.74
N GLU A 190 -23.76 8.79 -37.52
CA GLU A 190 -24.14 10.14 -37.09
C GLU A 190 -25.27 10.12 -36.07
N GLU A 191 -26.21 9.18 -36.20
CA GLU A 191 -27.24 8.91 -35.20
C GLU A 191 -26.60 8.54 -33.85
N LEU A 192 -25.60 7.64 -33.87
CA LEU A 192 -24.84 7.29 -32.66
C LEU A 192 -24.14 8.52 -32.05
N ARG A 193 -23.51 9.36 -32.88
CA ARG A 193 -22.87 10.60 -32.41
C ARG A 193 -23.87 11.60 -31.82
N GLN A 194 -25.06 11.71 -32.39
CA GLN A 194 -26.14 12.53 -31.84
C GLN A 194 -26.62 12.00 -30.49
N ILE A 195 -26.73 10.68 -30.32
CA ILE A 195 -27.05 10.06 -29.03
C ILE A 195 -25.99 10.41 -27.99
N ILE A 196 -24.70 10.23 -28.31
CA ILE A 196 -23.58 10.59 -27.42
C ILE A 196 -23.64 12.08 -27.05
N GLN A 197 -23.86 12.96 -28.03
CA GLN A 197 -23.97 14.39 -27.80
C GLN A 197 -25.14 14.74 -26.86
N ARG A 198 -26.31 14.11 -27.03
CA ARG A 198 -27.46 14.33 -26.14
C ARG A 198 -27.15 13.89 -24.72
N ILE A 199 -26.53 12.72 -24.55
CA ILE A 199 -26.13 12.21 -23.23
C ILE A 199 -25.15 13.16 -22.56
N VAL A 200 -24.06 13.55 -23.24
CA VAL A 200 -23.04 14.48 -22.73
C VAL A 200 -23.66 15.81 -22.31
N ARG A 201 -24.54 16.38 -23.12
CA ARG A 201 -25.24 17.63 -22.78
C ARG A 201 -26.10 17.50 -21.53
N ARG A 202 -26.81 16.38 -21.36
CA ARG A 202 -27.62 16.12 -20.16
C ARG A 202 -26.74 15.96 -18.93
N LEU A 203 -25.62 15.23 -19.03
CA LEU A 203 -24.66 15.08 -17.94
C LEU A 203 -24.09 16.44 -17.49
N ARG A 204 -23.71 17.30 -18.44
CA ARG A 204 -23.23 18.66 -18.17
C ARG A 204 -24.31 19.57 -17.60
N ALA A 205 -25.56 19.41 -18.03
CA ALA A 205 -26.66 20.23 -17.55
C ALA A 205 -27.15 19.85 -16.14
N ASP A 206 -26.81 18.66 -15.64
CA ASP A 206 -27.30 18.18 -14.35
C ASP A 206 -26.55 18.83 -13.18
N GLU A 207 -27.27 19.67 -12.42
CA GLU A 207 -26.74 20.39 -11.26
C GLU A 207 -26.33 19.46 -10.10
N THR A 208 -26.87 18.24 -10.03
CA THR A 208 -26.44 17.27 -9.00
C THR A 208 -25.08 16.69 -9.38
N LEU A 209 -24.84 16.34 -10.65
CA LEU A 209 -23.52 15.89 -11.10
C LEU A 209 -22.46 16.99 -11.01
N LYS A 210 -22.81 18.23 -11.36
CA LYS A 210 -21.93 19.40 -11.15
C LYS A 210 -21.58 19.63 -9.68
N SER A 211 -22.56 19.52 -8.79
CA SER A 211 -22.32 19.72 -7.37
C SER A 211 -21.51 18.57 -6.76
N LEU A 212 -21.68 17.33 -7.25
CA LEU A 212 -20.80 16.22 -6.91
C LEU A 212 -19.36 16.42 -7.40
N HIS A 213 -19.16 17.19 -8.48
CA HIS A 213 -17.85 17.57 -9.00
C HIS A 213 -17.18 18.71 -8.18
N GLY A 214 -17.93 19.46 -7.36
CA GLY A 214 -17.44 20.69 -6.69
C GLY A 214 -17.78 20.89 -5.20
N ILE A 215 -18.15 19.86 -4.42
CA ILE A 215 -18.52 20.04 -2.98
C ILE A 215 -17.48 19.49 -1.98
N PRO A 216 -16.97 20.34 -1.05
CA PRO A 216 -16.34 19.90 0.21
C PRO A 216 -17.38 19.38 1.22
N SER A 217 -17.03 18.30 1.93
CA SER A 217 -17.91 17.51 2.81
C SER A 217 -18.59 18.28 3.95
N SER A 218 -18.12 19.47 4.32
CA SER A 218 -18.57 20.19 5.51
C SER A 218 -19.94 20.90 5.37
N GLN A 219 -20.50 21.03 4.16
CA GLN A 219 -21.81 21.69 3.94
C GLN A 219 -23.01 20.75 3.82
N ARG A 220 -22.83 19.42 3.88
CA ARG A 220 -23.94 18.45 3.72
C ARG A 220 -24.98 18.42 4.85
N ARG A 221 -24.81 19.19 5.93
CA ARG A 221 -25.83 19.26 7.01
C ARG A 221 -27.07 20.10 6.68
N ASN A 222 -27.16 20.76 5.52
CA ASN A 222 -28.33 21.55 5.15
C ASN A 222 -28.79 21.32 3.70
N LEU A 223 -29.14 20.07 3.35
CA LEU A 223 -30.12 19.84 2.27
C LEU A 223 -31.53 19.87 2.86
N GLY A 224 -31.84 20.99 3.53
CA GLY A 224 -33.19 21.45 3.78
C GLY A 224 -33.50 22.50 2.71
N ILE A 225 -34.54 22.19 1.93
CA ILE A 225 -35.29 23.07 1.03
C ILE A 225 -35.08 24.55 1.35
N ASP A 226 -34.48 25.32 0.43
CA ASP A 226 -34.91 26.69 0.14
C ASP A 226 -34.28 27.22 -1.16
N ALA A 227 -35.17 27.59 -2.07
CA ALA A 227 -34.85 28.27 -3.31
C ALA A 227 -34.45 29.73 -3.01
N SER A 228 -33.33 30.21 -3.57
CA SER A 228 -33.07 31.63 -3.73
C SER A 228 -32.01 31.89 -4.81
N LEU A 229 -32.47 32.44 -5.94
CA LEU A 229 -31.66 33.02 -7.01
C LEU A 229 -30.78 34.17 -6.46
N LYS A 230 -29.47 34.10 -6.72
CA LYS A 230 -28.57 35.27 -6.69
C LYS A 230 -27.92 35.41 -8.06
N ILE A 231 -28.33 36.46 -8.78
CA ILE A 231 -27.68 36.93 -9.99
C ILE A 231 -26.58 37.90 -9.54
N GLU A 232 -25.32 37.53 -9.67
CA GLU A 232 -24.19 38.45 -9.54
C GLU A 232 -23.59 38.70 -10.93
N LEU A 233 -23.78 39.94 -11.40
CA LEU A 233 -23.13 40.52 -12.57
C LEU A 233 -21.66 40.78 -12.24
N LEU A 234 -20.74 40.05 -12.88
CA LEU A 234 -19.32 40.38 -12.86
C LEU A 234 -18.90 41.07 -14.15
N ASN A 235 -18.54 42.35 -14.00
CA ASN A 235 -17.80 43.15 -14.96
C ASN A 235 -16.37 42.61 -15.08
N HIS A 236 -15.90 42.34 -16.30
CA HIS A 236 -14.48 42.22 -16.60
C HIS A 236 -14.10 43.16 -17.75
N THR A 237 -13.19 44.08 -17.45
CA THR A 237 -12.56 45.02 -18.37
C THR A 237 -11.26 44.45 -18.94
N ASP A 238 -11.20 44.41 -20.27
CA ASP A 238 -10.08 44.62 -21.19
C ASP A 238 -8.66 44.08 -20.87
N SER A 239 -8.23 43.12 -21.70
CA SER A 239 -6.89 43.07 -22.31
C SER A 239 -7.02 42.47 -23.71
N LYS A 240 -6.81 43.30 -24.72
CA LYS A 240 -7.00 43.00 -26.15
C LYS A 240 -5.84 42.17 -26.71
N GLU A 241 -6.13 40.92 -27.06
CA GLU A 241 -5.74 40.34 -28.34
C GLU A 241 -7.03 40.06 -29.11
N ASN A 242 -7.25 40.79 -30.21
CA ASN A 242 -8.37 40.58 -31.12
C ASN A 242 -8.18 39.26 -31.87
N ILE A 243 -8.46 38.15 -31.19
CA ILE A 243 -8.89 36.91 -31.83
C ILE A 243 -10.38 37.11 -32.12
N ASP A 244 -10.83 36.79 -33.33
CA ASP A 244 -12.23 36.88 -33.74
C ASP A 244 -13.08 35.91 -32.89
N VAL A 245 -13.55 36.39 -31.71
CA VAL A 245 -14.19 35.64 -30.61
C VAL A 245 -15.53 35.00 -31.03
N ASN A 246 -16.00 35.25 -32.26
CA ASN A 246 -17.28 34.75 -32.73
C ASN A 246 -17.19 33.49 -33.60
N THR A 247 -16.00 32.90 -33.75
CA THR A 247 -15.87 31.64 -34.46
C THR A 247 -16.29 30.50 -33.53
N LEU A 248 -17.58 30.12 -33.54
CA LEU A 248 -18.05 28.93 -32.85
C LEU A 248 -17.34 27.69 -33.43
N CYS A 249 -16.92 26.76 -32.57
CA CYS A 249 -16.37 25.49 -33.05
C CYS A 249 -17.43 24.76 -33.89
N GLN A 250 -17.05 24.40 -35.12
CA GLN A 250 -17.96 23.73 -36.07
C GLN A 250 -18.10 22.22 -35.79
N LEU A 251 -17.27 21.67 -34.91
CA LEU A 251 -17.30 20.26 -34.54
C LEU A 251 -18.32 19.99 -33.45
N ASN A 252 -18.96 18.83 -33.52
CA ASN A 252 -19.91 18.41 -32.50
C ASN A 252 -19.19 17.97 -31.21
N GLU A 253 -19.90 18.02 -30.07
CA GLU A 253 -19.34 17.63 -28.78
C GLU A 253 -18.90 16.16 -28.72
N ALA A 254 -19.50 15.28 -29.54
CA ALA A 254 -19.07 13.88 -29.65
C ALA A 254 -17.66 13.74 -30.23
N ILE A 255 -17.32 14.52 -31.27
CA ILE A 255 -15.99 14.56 -31.89
C ILE A 255 -14.98 15.22 -30.93
N LEU A 256 -15.39 16.27 -30.22
CA LEU A 256 -14.54 16.88 -29.18
C LEU A 256 -14.27 15.88 -28.04
N LEU A 257 -15.26 15.09 -27.62
CA LEU A 257 -15.07 14.02 -26.64
C LEU A 257 -14.12 12.93 -27.17
N ASP A 258 -14.22 12.55 -28.44
CA ASP A 258 -13.27 11.61 -29.07
C ASP A 258 -11.84 12.15 -29.01
N TYR A 259 -11.65 13.46 -29.19
CA TYR A 259 -10.34 14.11 -29.07
C TYR A 259 -9.82 14.09 -27.63
N ILE A 260 -10.65 14.49 -26.67
CA ILE A 260 -10.31 14.54 -25.24
C ILE A 260 -9.96 13.14 -24.70
N THR A 261 -10.68 12.11 -25.15
CA THR A 261 -10.45 10.72 -24.74
C THR A 261 -9.33 10.03 -25.53
N GLY A 262 -8.67 10.72 -26.46
CA GLY A 262 -7.57 10.17 -27.27
C GLY A 262 -8.00 9.15 -28.34
N VAL A 263 -9.29 9.07 -28.65
CA VAL A 263 -9.88 8.12 -29.61
C VAL A 263 -10.02 8.73 -31.02
N ALA A 264 -9.90 10.06 -31.15
CA ALA A 264 -10.00 10.77 -32.41
C ALA A 264 -8.93 10.32 -33.43
N SER A 265 -9.31 10.31 -34.71
CA SER A 265 -8.36 10.07 -35.80
C SER A 265 -7.40 11.25 -35.98
N ALA A 266 -6.22 10.99 -36.56
CA ALA A 266 -5.21 12.02 -36.81
C ALA A 266 -5.74 13.23 -37.61
N GLU A 267 -6.67 13.00 -38.55
CA GLU A 267 -7.33 14.08 -39.31
C GLU A 267 -8.16 15.01 -38.41
N ILE A 268 -8.87 14.43 -37.43
CA ILE A 268 -9.71 15.18 -36.49
C ILE A 268 -8.83 15.94 -35.49
N GLN A 269 -7.75 15.30 -35.01
CA GLN A 269 -6.76 15.95 -34.14
C GLN A 269 -6.17 17.18 -34.84
N ALA A 270 -5.70 17.02 -36.08
CA ALA A 270 -5.16 18.12 -36.87
C ALA A 270 -6.20 19.24 -37.10
N GLN A 271 -7.48 18.90 -37.32
CA GLN A 271 -8.54 19.88 -37.49
C GLN A 271 -8.84 20.68 -36.21
N ILE A 272 -8.82 20.02 -35.05
CA ILE A 272 -9.01 20.67 -33.74
C ILE A 272 -7.81 21.54 -33.43
N GLU A 273 -6.59 21.03 -33.62
CA GLU A 273 -5.34 21.75 -33.38
C GLU A 273 -5.19 22.97 -34.29
N ALA A 274 -5.71 22.92 -35.52
CA ALA A 274 -5.69 24.05 -36.45
C ALA A 274 -6.68 25.19 -36.08
N SER A 275 -7.66 24.95 -35.21
CA SER A 275 -8.70 25.92 -34.87
C SER A 275 -8.69 26.28 -33.37
N PRO A 276 -8.30 27.52 -32.99
CA PRO A 276 -8.24 27.92 -31.58
C PRO A 276 -9.61 27.86 -30.89
N ALA A 277 -10.70 28.09 -31.63
CA ALA A 277 -12.05 27.96 -31.11
C ALA A 277 -12.41 26.52 -30.72
N CYS A 278 -11.99 25.54 -31.52
CA CYS A 278 -12.22 24.13 -31.20
C CYS A 278 -11.31 23.62 -30.09
N GLN A 279 -10.08 24.13 -29.99
CA GLN A 279 -9.22 23.86 -28.82
C GLN A 279 -9.87 24.38 -27.53
N LEU A 280 -10.40 25.61 -27.53
CA LEU A 280 -11.08 26.19 -26.36
C LEU A 280 -12.33 25.40 -25.99
N ALA A 281 -13.16 25.04 -26.98
CA ALA A 281 -14.35 24.23 -26.76
C ALA A 281 -14.01 22.82 -26.25
N ALA A 282 -12.95 22.20 -26.75
CA ALA A 282 -12.44 20.92 -26.24
C ALA A 282 -11.95 21.04 -24.80
N LYS A 283 -11.21 22.12 -24.48
CA LYS A 283 -10.75 22.38 -23.12
C LYS A 283 -11.91 22.55 -22.13
N GLN A 284 -12.90 23.35 -22.48
CA GLN A 284 -14.08 23.55 -21.62
C GLN A 284 -14.89 22.25 -21.46
N LEU A 285 -15.04 21.47 -22.53
CA LEU A 285 -15.69 20.17 -22.44
C LEU A 285 -14.89 19.19 -21.57
N ALA A 286 -13.56 19.26 -21.63
CA ALA A 286 -12.67 18.44 -20.82
C ALA A 286 -12.83 18.79 -19.32
N GLU A 287 -12.83 20.08 -18.97
CA GLU A 287 -13.07 20.56 -17.60
C GLU A 287 -14.41 20.06 -17.06
N ASP A 288 -15.47 20.05 -17.88
CA ASP A 288 -16.80 19.61 -17.44
C ASP A 288 -16.95 18.08 -17.31
N ILE A 289 -16.32 17.31 -18.21
CA ILE A 289 -16.59 15.86 -18.38
C ILE A 289 -15.49 14.97 -17.83
N LEU A 290 -14.20 15.31 -18.01
CA LEU A 290 -13.10 14.43 -17.59
C LEU A 290 -13.19 14.03 -16.11
N PRO A 291 -13.53 14.92 -15.18
CA PRO A 291 -13.61 14.55 -13.77
C PRO A 291 -14.78 13.60 -13.45
N LEU A 292 -15.82 13.60 -14.30
CA LEU A 292 -16.94 12.66 -14.17
C LEU A 292 -16.59 11.27 -14.69
N LEU A 293 -15.74 11.15 -15.72
CA LEU A 293 -15.44 9.85 -16.34
C LEU A 293 -14.92 8.80 -15.34
N PRO A 294 -13.93 9.06 -14.46
CA PRO A 294 -13.49 8.09 -13.46
C PRO A 294 -14.59 7.67 -12.49
N LEU A 295 -15.55 8.54 -12.20
CA LEU A 295 -16.69 8.20 -11.34
C LEU A 295 -17.67 7.27 -12.08
N LEU A 296 -17.92 7.54 -13.37
CA LEU A 296 -18.82 6.76 -14.22
C LEU A 296 -18.24 5.39 -14.59
N GLU A 297 -16.96 5.31 -14.94
CA GLU A 297 -16.26 4.04 -15.21
C GLU A 297 -16.34 3.07 -14.02
N ARG A 298 -16.46 3.62 -12.81
CA ARG A 298 -16.43 2.88 -11.56
C ARG A 298 -17.80 2.68 -10.91
N ILE A 299 -18.87 3.18 -11.52
CA ILE A 299 -20.22 3.09 -10.95
C ILE A 299 -20.66 1.63 -10.78
N ASN A 300 -20.25 0.78 -11.73
CA ASN A 300 -20.53 -0.65 -11.74
C ASN A 300 -19.45 -1.49 -11.05
N CYS A 301 -18.36 -0.86 -10.57
CA CYS A 301 -17.30 -1.59 -9.88
C CYS A 301 -17.77 -2.03 -8.49
N PRO A 302 -17.54 -3.28 -8.07
CA PRO A 302 -17.76 -3.68 -6.68
C PRO A 302 -16.96 -2.78 -5.72
N ASP A 303 -17.44 -2.61 -4.49
CA ASP A 303 -16.65 -1.97 -3.44
C ASP A 303 -15.41 -2.81 -3.08
N GLY A 304 -14.47 -2.20 -2.35
CA GLY A 304 -13.24 -2.88 -1.94
C GLY A 304 -13.51 -4.11 -1.08
N THR A 305 -14.51 -4.04 -0.19
CA THR A 305 -14.90 -5.15 0.68
C THR A 305 -15.42 -6.36 -0.09
N ALA A 306 -16.24 -6.15 -1.13
CA ALA A 306 -16.76 -7.19 -2.00
C ALA A 306 -15.66 -7.81 -2.87
N LEU A 307 -14.69 -7.01 -3.34
CA LEU A 307 -13.51 -7.55 -4.05
C LEU A 307 -12.62 -8.39 -3.12
N VAL A 308 -12.42 -7.97 -1.87
CA VAL A 308 -11.70 -8.76 -0.87
C VAL A 308 -12.44 -10.07 -0.57
N ALA A 309 -13.76 -10.01 -0.33
CA ALA A 309 -14.58 -11.20 -0.12
C ALA A 309 -14.58 -12.15 -1.32
N TYR A 310 -14.54 -11.61 -2.55
CA TYR A 310 -14.38 -12.39 -3.77
C TYR A 310 -13.02 -13.11 -3.81
N GLN A 311 -11.93 -12.38 -3.54
CA GLN A 311 -10.57 -12.92 -3.52
C GLN A 311 -10.41 -14.02 -2.46
N GLU A 312 -10.98 -13.81 -1.28
CA GLU A 312 -10.97 -14.76 -0.15
C GLU A 312 -11.98 -15.90 -0.29
N LYS A 313 -12.71 -15.96 -1.41
CA LYS A 313 -13.72 -17.00 -1.73
C LYS A 313 -14.84 -17.07 -0.68
N GLN A 314 -15.18 -15.95 -0.06
CA GLN A 314 -16.25 -15.84 0.92
C GLN A 314 -17.63 -15.65 0.28
N LEU A 315 -17.67 -15.10 -0.93
CA LEU A 315 -18.91 -14.93 -1.69
C LEU A 315 -19.45 -16.27 -2.19
N ARG A 316 -20.79 -16.39 -2.26
CA ARG A 316 -21.48 -17.61 -2.70
C ARG A 316 -22.56 -17.29 -3.74
N GLY A 317 -22.85 -18.27 -4.59
CA GLY A 317 -24.00 -18.22 -5.51
C GLY A 317 -23.88 -17.12 -6.57
N SER A 318 -24.96 -16.36 -6.76
CA SER A 318 -25.07 -15.36 -7.83
C SER A 318 -24.14 -14.17 -7.66
N GLU A 319 -23.85 -13.75 -6.43
CA GLU A 319 -22.96 -12.60 -6.15
C GLU A 319 -21.55 -12.84 -6.67
N GLN A 320 -21.03 -14.05 -6.48
CA GLN A 320 -19.72 -14.44 -6.98
C GLN A 320 -19.67 -14.38 -8.51
N LEU A 321 -20.71 -14.85 -9.20
CA LEU A 321 -20.78 -14.84 -10.67
C LEU A 321 -20.86 -13.43 -11.24
N VAL A 322 -21.63 -12.54 -10.59
CA VAL A 322 -21.75 -11.13 -10.98
C VAL A 322 -20.39 -10.43 -10.89
N ILE A 323 -19.69 -10.61 -9.76
CA ILE A 323 -18.37 -9.99 -9.56
C ILE A 323 -17.33 -10.61 -10.50
N HIS A 324 -17.32 -11.94 -10.68
CA HIS A 324 -16.44 -12.61 -11.63
C HIS A 324 -16.59 -12.04 -13.05
N ARG A 325 -17.83 -11.95 -13.56
CA ARG A 325 -18.11 -11.40 -14.89
C ARG A 325 -17.67 -9.94 -15.01
N HIS A 326 -17.86 -9.15 -13.94
CA HIS A 326 -17.38 -7.76 -13.93
C HIS A 326 -15.85 -7.70 -14.04
N ILE A 327 -15.12 -8.51 -13.26
CA ILE A 327 -13.65 -8.54 -13.26
C ILE A 327 -13.09 -8.93 -14.63
N GLU A 328 -13.73 -9.84 -15.37
CA GLU A 328 -13.30 -10.22 -16.72
C GLU A 328 -13.24 -9.02 -17.68
N HIS A 329 -14.12 -8.04 -17.49
CA HIS A 329 -14.27 -6.88 -18.38
C HIS A 329 -13.67 -5.60 -17.80
N CYS A 330 -13.46 -5.52 -16.48
CA CYS A 330 -12.94 -4.33 -15.81
C CYS A 330 -11.43 -4.43 -15.55
N ALA A 331 -10.63 -3.58 -16.22
CA ALA A 331 -9.19 -3.48 -15.96
C ALA A 331 -8.87 -3.02 -14.52
N PHE A 332 -9.61 -2.03 -14.01
CA PHE A 332 -9.40 -1.47 -12.67
C PHE A 332 -9.56 -2.49 -11.55
N CYS A 333 -10.63 -3.29 -11.60
CA CYS A 333 -10.84 -4.35 -10.60
C CYS A 333 -9.77 -5.44 -10.68
N ARG A 334 -9.22 -5.72 -11.87
CA ARG A 334 -8.10 -6.67 -12.02
C ARG A 334 -6.81 -6.13 -11.40
N GLU A 335 -6.51 -4.84 -11.60
CA GLU A 335 -5.36 -4.18 -10.97
C GLU A 335 -5.48 -4.18 -9.43
N GLU A 336 -6.68 -3.90 -8.89
CA GLU A 336 -6.91 -3.99 -7.44
C GLU A 336 -6.73 -5.43 -6.91
N LEU A 337 -7.15 -6.44 -7.66
CA LEU A 337 -6.93 -7.84 -7.27
C LEU A 337 -5.45 -8.23 -7.30
N GLN A 338 -4.68 -7.73 -8.27
CA GLN A 338 -3.22 -7.92 -8.31
C GLN A 338 -2.55 -7.27 -7.09
N LEU A 339 -3.04 -6.10 -6.69
CA LEU A 339 -2.56 -5.42 -5.49
C LEU A 339 -2.84 -6.25 -4.22
N PHE A 340 -4.02 -6.85 -4.13
CA PHE A 340 -4.36 -7.73 -3.01
C PHE A 340 -3.54 -9.03 -3.01
N GLU A 341 -3.24 -9.58 -4.19
CA GLU A 341 -2.38 -10.74 -4.33
C GLU A 341 -0.95 -10.42 -3.86
N ALA A 342 -0.42 -9.23 -4.19
CA ALA A 342 0.86 -8.78 -3.68
C ALA A 342 0.88 -8.65 -2.15
N ILE A 343 -0.21 -8.19 -1.52
CA ILE A 343 -0.37 -8.23 -0.05
C ILE A 343 -0.36 -9.67 0.47
N ASP A 344 -1.02 -10.60 -0.22
CA ASP A 344 -1.06 -12.00 0.24
C ASP A 344 0.28 -12.70 0.16
N GLN A 345 1.12 -12.29 -0.79
CA GLN A 345 2.51 -12.74 -0.91
C GLN A 345 3.40 -12.22 0.22
N VAL A 346 3.02 -11.12 0.90
CA VAL A 346 3.72 -10.69 2.11
C VAL A 346 3.41 -11.70 3.22
N PRO A 347 4.42 -12.40 3.76
CA PRO A 347 4.16 -13.41 4.77
C PRO A 347 3.58 -12.76 6.04
N LEU A 348 2.68 -13.48 6.74
CA LEU A 348 2.06 -13.04 8.01
C LEU A 348 3.07 -12.81 9.15
N ALA A 349 4.30 -13.25 8.94
CA ALA A 349 5.46 -13.09 9.78
C ALA A 349 6.53 -12.41 8.92
N PRO A 350 7.18 -11.31 9.35
CA PRO A 350 8.39 -10.85 8.68
C PRO A 350 9.39 -12.01 8.72
N GLN A 351 9.60 -12.67 7.59
CA GLN A 351 10.71 -13.59 7.46
C GLN A 351 11.97 -12.72 7.51
N PRO A 352 13.04 -13.12 8.22
CA PRO A 352 14.34 -12.49 8.03
C PRO A 352 14.61 -12.56 6.53
N GLY A 353 14.61 -11.39 5.88
CA GLY A 353 14.50 -11.34 4.42
C GLY A 353 15.65 -12.10 3.76
N PRO A 354 15.43 -12.71 2.58
CA PRO A 354 16.49 -13.38 1.82
C PRO A 354 17.58 -12.41 1.32
N LEU A 355 17.38 -11.10 1.47
CA LEU A 355 18.29 -10.04 1.08
C LEU A 355 18.58 -9.12 2.27
N ARG A 356 19.12 -9.66 3.35
CA ARG A 356 19.86 -8.80 4.29
C ARG A 356 20.95 -8.11 3.48
N ARG A 357 21.04 -6.78 3.58
CA ARG A 357 22.15 -6.06 2.97
C ARG A 357 23.44 -6.57 3.61
N ILE A 358 24.24 -7.30 2.84
CA ILE A 358 25.51 -7.82 3.32
C ILE A 358 26.50 -6.66 3.35
N ILE A 359 26.96 -6.32 4.54
CA ILE A 359 28.00 -5.31 4.75
C ILE A 359 29.25 -6.00 5.26
N ASP A 360 30.32 -5.92 4.48
CA ASP A 360 31.62 -6.43 4.91
C ASP A 360 32.24 -5.50 5.95
N ALA A 361 32.50 -6.03 7.15
CA ALA A 361 33.22 -5.31 8.19
C ALA A 361 34.72 -5.38 7.91
N ILE A 362 35.35 -4.21 7.78
CA ILE A 362 36.76 -4.08 7.40
C ILE A 362 37.63 -4.04 8.66
N LEU A 363 38.69 -4.85 8.69
CA LEU A 363 39.68 -4.83 9.77
C LEU A 363 40.39 -3.46 9.80
N GLN A 364 40.22 -2.72 10.89
CA GLN A 364 40.95 -1.48 11.15
C GLN A 364 42.28 -1.82 11.81
N THR A 365 43.37 -1.86 11.03
CA THR A 365 44.71 -1.80 11.60
C THR A 365 44.89 -0.46 12.31
N PRO A 366 45.25 -0.42 13.60
CA PRO A 366 45.53 0.84 14.27
C PRO A 366 46.62 1.56 13.47
N ALA A 367 46.36 2.82 13.10
CA ALA A 367 47.33 3.64 12.39
C ALA A 367 48.64 3.61 13.18
N ALA A 368 49.70 3.12 12.55
CA ALA A 368 51.02 3.02 13.14
C ALA A 368 51.50 4.43 13.47
N SER A 369 51.33 4.87 14.72
CA SER A 369 52.15 5.94 15.27
C SER A 369 53.61 5.46 15.17
N PRO A 370 54.53 6.21 14.52
CA PRO A 370 55.86 5.72 14.13
C PRO A 370 56.84 5.47 15.30
N THR A 371 56.35 5.34 16.55
CA THR A 371 57.19 5.34 17.76
C THR A 371 57.00 4.15 18.69
N GLN A 372 56.23 3.11 18.32
CA GLN A 372 56.08 1.92 19.16
C GLN A 372 56.14 0.62 18.35
N LEU A 373 57.37 0.16 18.11
CA LEU A 373 57.65 -1.26 17.88
C LEU A 373 57.51 -1.98 19.23
N GLN A 374 56.29 -2.35 19.61
CA GLN A 374 56.09 -3.33 20.66
C GLN A 374 55.86 -4.73 20.06
N PRO A 375 56.50 -5.78 20.61
CA PRO A 375 56.26 -7.15 20.16
C PRO A 375 54.79 -7.55 20.40
N VAL A 376 54.25 -8.33 19.47
CA VAL A 376 52.89 -8.86 19.48
C VAL A 376 52.71 -9.78 20.69
N VAL A 377 52.08 -9.28 21.76
CA VAL A 377 51.75 -10.07 22.96
C VAL A 377 50.37 -10.71 22.79
N ARG A 378 50.26 -12.00 23.14
CA ARG A 378 49.02 -12.78 23.26
C ARG A 378 47.88 -11.97 23.91
N GLY A 379 46.77 -11.80 23.21
CA GLY A 379 45.57 -11.10 23.69
C GLY A 379 45.17 -9.85 22.89
N GLN A 380 45.62 -9.73 21.64
CA GLN A 380 45.30 -8.59 20.77
C GLN A 380 43.78 -8.46 20.56
N ILE A 381 43.28 -7.24 20.74
CA ILE A 381 41.90 -6.88 20.38
C ILE A 381 41.90 -6.52 18.89
N LEU A 382 41.18 -7.29 18.09
CA LEU A 382 40.92 -6.97 16.68
C LEU A 382 39.73 -6.04 16.59
N ARG A 383 39.82 -5.00 15.76
CA ARG A 383 38.75 -4.03 15.55
C ARG A 383 38.29 -4.08 14.10
N TYR A 384 37.04 -4.43 13.88
CA TYR A 384 36.40 -4.38 12.57
C TYR A 384 35.38 -3.24 12.55
N ALA A 385 35.23 -2.57 11.41
CA ALA A 385 34.28 -1.47 11.26
C ALA A 385 33.44 -1.64 10.00
N ALA A 386 32.15 -1.35 10.16
CA ALA A 386 31.14 -1.19 9.12
C ALA A 386 30.46 0.20 9.33
N PRO A 387 29.64 0.71 8.40
CA PRO A 387 29.13 2.08 8.44
C PRO A 387 28.46 2.47 9.77
N GLN A 388 27.64 1.58 10.35
CA GLN A 388 26.97 1.85 11.64
C GLN A 388 27.56 1.12 12.86
N VAL A 389 28.44 0.13 12.69
CA VAL A 389 28.92 -0.70 13.81
C VAL A 389 30.43 -0.90 13.79
N ILE A 390 31.01 -0.91 14.99
CA ILE A 390 32.37 -1.28 15.30
C ILE A 390 32.30 -2.57 16.12
N ILE A 391 32.99 -3.60 15.64
CA ILE A 391 33.08 -4.92 16.28
C ILE A 391 34.48 -5.07 16.86
N GLN A 392 34.58 -5.18 18.18
CA GLN A 392 35.84 -5.47 18.87
C GLN A 392 35.87 -6.94 19.26
N LEU A 393 36.84 -7.69 18.78
CA LEU A 393 37.00 -9.11 19.06
C LEU A 393 38.27 -9.36 19.89
N SER A 394 38.19 -10.24 20.87
CA SER A 394 39.34 -10.73 21.63
C SER A 394 39.28 -12.24 21.76
N THR A 395 40.41 -12.89 21.58
CA THR A 395 40.55 -14.35 21.68
C THR A 395 41.42 -14.72 22.88
N ARG A 396 41.02 -15.75 23.63
CA ARG A 396 41.81 -16.30 24.73
C ARG A 396 41.87 -17.82 24.62
N VAL A 397 43.05 -18.39 24.85
CA VAL A 397 43.21 -19.85 24.97
C VAL A 397 42.59 -20.29 26.29
N GLU A 398 41.74 -21.31 26.24
CA GLU A 398 41.13 -21.91 27.42
C GLU A 398 42.01 -23.09 27.88
N SER A 399 42.42 -23.07 29.15
CA SER A 399 43.33 -24.09 29.70
C SER A 399 42.55 -25.38 30.01
N GLY A 400 42.37 -26.23 28.99
CA GLY A 400 41.75 -27.55 29.06
C GLY A 400 42.59 -28.66 28.39
N LYS A 401 42.16 -29.92 28.51
CA LYS A 401 42.85 -31.11 27.91
C LYS A 401 42.91 -31.07 26.37
N GLN A 402 42.13 -30.21 25.73
CA GLN A 402 42.07 -30.01 24.29
C GLN A 402 42.23 -28.50 24.02
N ARG A 403 43.10 -28.12 23.07
CA ARG A 403 43.34 -26.71 22.71
C ARG A 403 42.03 -26.10 22.19
N SER A 404 41.34 -25.38 23.06
CA SER A 404 40.11 -24.67 22.75
C SER A 404 40.29 -23.18 23.02
N TRP A 405 39.51 -22.38 22.32
CA TRP A 405 39.56 -20.94 22.34
C TRP A 405 38.23 -20.37 22.80
N ARG A 406 38.30 -19.28 23.56
CA ARG A 406 37.17 -18.43 23.88
C ARG A 406 37.26 -17.17 23.04
N LEU A 407 36.29 -16.97 22.15
CA LEU A 407 36.11 -15.75 21.38
C LEU A 407 35.09 -14.89 22.10
N SER A 408 35.46 -13.67 22.48
CA SER A 408 34.53 -12.68 23.01
C SER A 408 34.54 -11.43 22.14
N GLY A 409 33.37 -10.83 21.95
CA GLY A 409 33.25 -9.59 21.19
C GLY A 409 32.34 -8.57 21.84
N GLN A 410 32.54 -7.31 21.47
CA GLN A 410 31.71 -6.17 21.85
C GLN A 410 31.29 -5.40 20.59
N LEU A 411 29.99 -5.13 20.48
CA LEU A 411 29.39 -4.31 19.42
C LEU A 411 29.18 -2.88 19.91
N ARG A 412 29.63 -1.90 19.12
CA ARG A 412 29.42 -0.47 19.39
C ARG A 412 29.01 0.26 18.12
N ARG A 413 28.23 1.32 18.24
CA ARG A 413 27.95 2.25 17.15
C ARG A 413 29.20 3.06 16.80
N ALA A 414 29.23 3.63 15.59
CA ALA A 414 30.34 4.47 15.12
C ALA A 414 30.64 5.68 16.04
N ASP A 415 29.61 6.18 16.74
CA ASP A 415 29.69 7.26 17.74
C ASP A 415 30.20 6.79 19.12
N GLY A 416 30.44 5.49 19.31
CA GLY A 416 30.92 4.89 20.54
C GLY A 416 29.83 4.38 21.49
N GLN A 417 28.54 4.58 21.18
CA GLN A 417 27.42 4.04 21.95
C GLN A 417 27.32 2.52 21.82
N LEU A 418 26.53 1.88 22.70
CA LEU A 418 26.26 0.44 22.61
C LEU A 418 25.40 0.13 21.38
N PHE A 419 25.73 -0.95 20.68
CA PHE A 419 24.92 -1.44 19.57
C PHE A 419 24.07 -2.62 20.05
N THR A 420 22.78 -2.37 20.25
CA THR A 420 21.80 -3.34 20.77
C THR A 420 20.88 -3.92 19.70
N ASP A 421 20.99 -3.45 18.45
CA ASP A 421 20.08 -3.79 17.35
C ASP A 421 20.42 -5.15 16.69
N ALA A 422 21.42 -5.85 17.22
CA ALA A 422 21.80 -7.18 16.76
C ALA A 422 20.87 -8.24 17.36
N ALA A 423 20.06 -8.87 16.51
CA ALA A 423 19.16 -9.94 16.90
C ALA A 423 19.93 -11.25 17.19
N GLN A 424 20.99 -11.52 16.44
CA GLN A 424 21.73 -12.79 16.50
C GLN A 424 23.17 -12.62 16.00
N ILE A 425 24.09 -13.43 16.53
CA ILE A 425 25.48 -13.50 16.07
C ILE A 425 25.80 -14.95 15.75
N VAL A 426 26.32 -15.18 14.55
CA VAL A 426 26.61 -16.51 14.01
C VAL A 426 28.10 -16.62 13.73
N LEU A 427 28.72 -17.70 14.20
CA LEU A 427 30.09 -18.07 13.92
C LEU A 427 30.10 -19.37 13.10
N CYS A 428 30.66 -19.34 11.90
CA CYS A 428 30.68 -20.44 10.95
C CYS A 428 32.12 -20.88 10.66
N GLN A 429 32.45 -22.16 10.83
CA GLN A 429 33.79 -22.70 10.52
C GLN A 429 33.93 -23.03 9.02
N LEU A 430 34.96 -22.51 8.38
CA LEU A 430 35.20 -22.65 6.93
C LEU A 430 36.08 -23.85 6.56
N ASP A 431 36.90 -24.37 7.48
CA ASP A 431 37.91 -25.40 7.18
C ASP A 431 37.37 -26.85 7.17
N ARG A 432 36.09 -27.07 7.50
CA ARG A 432 35.49 -28.41 7.56
C ARG A 432 34.61 -28.68 6.33
N GLN A 433 34.58 -29.94 5.88
CA GLN A 433 33.65 -30.38 4.84
C GLN A 433 32.19 -30.20 5.24
N GLU A 434 31.89 -30.26 6.55
CA GLU A 434 30.61 -29.85 7.12
C GLU A 434 30.84 -28.63 8.04
N PRO A 435 30.35 -27.43 7.64
CA PRO A 435 30.55 -26.22 8.43
C PRO A 435 29.84 -26.35 9.77
N VAL A 436 30.57 -26.08 10.85
CA VAL A 436 30.01 -26.03 12.20
C VAL A 436 29.49 -24.62 12.44
N HIS A 437 28.18 -24.51 12.64
CA HIS A 437 27.51 -23.27 12.99
C HIS A 437 27.36 -23.16 14.51
N ARG A 438 27.76 -22.02 15.07
CA ARG A 438 27.48 -21.67 16.46
C ARG A 438 26.78 -20.32 16.50
N GLU A 439 25.79 -20.22 17.37
CA GLU A 439 24.96 -19.02 17.48
C GLU A 439 24.93 -18.51 18.92
N THR A 440 24.83 -17.20 19.06
CA THR A 440 24.67 -16.54 20.34
C THR A 440 23.87 -15.25 20.18
N VAL A 441 23.25 -14.80 21.25
CA VAL A 441 22.53 -13.52 21.29
C VAL A 441 23.38 -12.53 22.09
N PRO A 442 23.63 -11.32 21.56
CA PRO A 442 24.35 -10.31 22.32
C PRO A 442 23.57 -9.93 23.57
N LYS A 443 24.28 -9.74 24.68
CA LYS A 443 23.71 -9.21 25.92
C LYS A 443 23.32 -7.74 25.71
N GLU A 444 22.52 -7.19 26.62
CA GLU A 444 22.16 -5.75 26.67
C GLU A 444 23.40 -4.82 26.64
N THR A 445 24.56 -5.32 27.06
CA THR A 445 25.84 -4.61 27.02
C THR A 445 26.54 -4.63 25.66
N GLY A 446 25.90 -5.19 24.62
CA GLY A 446 26.48 -5.42 23.29
C GLY A 446 27.57 -6.50 23.28
N MET A 447 27.73 -7.26 24.37
CA MET A 447 28.76 -8.30 24.50
C MET A 447 28.25 -9.68 24.11
N PHE A 448 29.10 -10.46 23.44
CA PHE A 448 28.85 -11.85 23.10
C PHE A 448 30.08 -12.73 23.32
N VAL A 449 29.85 -14.03 23.54
CA VAL A 449 30.92 -14.98 23.83
C VAL A 449 30.62 -16.32 23.16
N PHE A 450 31.62 -16.86 22.47
CA PHE A 450 31.68 -18.25 22.04
C PHE A 450 32.78 -18.95 22.86
N ALA A 451 32.39 -19.94 23.67
CA ALA A 451 33.33 -20.78 24.42
C ALA A 451 33.68 -22.05 23.65
N GLU A 452 34.78 -22.71 23.99
CA GLU A 452 35.16 -24.01 23.44
C GLU A 452 35.23 -24.06 21.90
N VAL A 453 35.78 -23.00 21.28
CA VAL A 453 35.94 -22.89 19.82
C VAL A 453 37.26 -23.55 19.41
N GLU A 454 37.24 -24.38 18.37
CA GLU A 454 38.46 -25.01 17.86
C GLU A 454 39.30 -24.03 17.03
N GLY A 455 40.58 -24.34 16.82
CA GLY A 455 41.39 -23.59 15.86
C GLY A 455 40.90 -23.78 14.42
N GLY A 456 41.00 -22.74 13.59
CA GLY A 456 40.64 -22.72 12.17
C GLY A 456 40.22 -21.34 11.65
N LYS A 457 39.79 -21.32 10.39
CA LYS A 457 39.14 -20.21 9.69
C LYS A 457 37.67 -20.16 9.99
N TYR A 458 37.18 -18.96 10.30
CA TYR A 458 35.78 -18.70 10.57
C TYR A 458 35.26 -17.49 9.81
N THR A 459 33.95 -17.47 9.60
CA THR A 459 33.16 -16.28 9.28
C THR A 459 32.33 -15.91 10.49
N LEU A 460 32.28 -14.62 10.83
CA LEU A 460 31.40 -14.08 11.87
C LEU A 460 30.35 -13.18 11.22
N SER A 461 29.07 -13.50 11.40
CA SER A 461 27.95 -12.68 10.94
C SER A 461 27.22 -12.07 12.14
N VAL A 462 27.00 -10.76 12.10
CA VAL A 462 26.11 -10.04 13.04
C VAL A 462 24.82 -9.73 12.29
N LEU A 463 23.72 -10.31 12.75
CA LEU A 463 22.43 -10.25 12.08
C LEU A 463 21.56 -9.20 12.77
N THR A 464 21.13 -8.21 12.00
CA THR A 464 20.10 -7.23 12.40
C THR A 464 18.80 -7.52 11.66
N ASP A 465 17.77 -6.70 11.90
CA ASP A 465 16.50 -6.81 11.18
C ASP A 465 16.64 -6.44 9.70
N GLU A 466 17.58 -5.55 9.37
CA GLU A 466 17.76 -5.00 8.02
C GLU A 466 19.03 -5.49 7.30
N GLU A 467 20.07 -5.85 8.05
CA GLU A 467 21.41 -6.06 7.52
C GLU A 467 22.10 -7.30 8.10
N GLU A 468 23.07 -7.81 7.33
CA GLU A 468 23.99 -8.83 7.79
C GLU A 468 25.41 -8.26 7.69
N ILE A 469 26.05 -8.08 8.84
CA ILE A 469 27.38 -7.50 8.92
C ILE A 469 28.37 -8.66 9.06
N VAL A 470 29.18 -8.88 8.02
CA VAL A 470 30.01 -10.07 7.86
C VAL A 470 31.49 -9.75 8.05
N ILE A 471 32.17 -10.53 8.89
CA ILE A 471 33.62 -10.67 8.91
C ILE A 471 33.96 -11.97 8.18
N ARG A 472 34.36 -11.87 6.91
CA ARG A 472 34.54 -13.03 6.02
C ARG A 472 35.60 -14.01 6.49
N GLU A 473 36.74 -13.50 6.96
CA GLU A 473 37.88 -14.31 7.37
C GLU A 473 38.35 -13.88 8.76
N LEU A 474 38.09 -14.76 9.74
CA LEU A 474 38.55 -14.66 11.11
C LEU A 474 39.38 -15.90 11.43
N MET A 475 40.68 -15.72 11.67
CA MET A 475 41.59 -16.79 12.07
C MET A 475 41.55 -16.97 13.59
N LEU A 476 41.23 -18.17 14.05
CA LEU A 476 41.33 -18.56 15.46
C LEU A 476 42.38 -19.66 15.56
N GLY A 477 43.43 -19.47 16.35
CA GLY A 477 44.39 -20.54 16.66
C GLY A 477 45.11 -21.15 15.46
N ASP A 478 46.17 -20.50 15.02
CA ASP A 478 47.47 -21.09 14.68
C ASP A 478 48.45 -19.90 14.60
N ASP A 479 49.73 -20.15 14.88
CA ASP A 479 50.77 -19.12 15.00
C ASP A 479 50.98 -18.35 13.67
N PHE A 480 51.14 -17.02 13.78
CA PHE A 480 51.78 -16.19 12.75
C PHE A 480 53.28 -16.49 12.68
#